data_AF-A0A178Y196-F1
#
_entry.id   AF-A0A178Y196-F1
#
_cell.length_a   1.000
_cell.length_b   1.000
_cell.length_c   1.000
_cell.angle_alpha   90.00
_cell.angle_beta   90.00
_cell.angle_gamma   90.00
#
_symmetry.space_group_name_H-M   'P 1'
#
loop_
_entity.id
_entity.type
_entity.pdbx_description
1 polymer ?
#
loop_
_entity_poly.entity_id
_entity_poly.type
_entity_poly.pdbx_seq_one_letter_code
_entity_poly.pdbx_strand_id
1 'polypeptide(L)' 'MRQAYSPDDVDVMRGALDIWCALHNVGKDGAEANRAARRILDLMDRKKCSCDELLAQLGDFRPEPHHRAF' A
#
# COMPACT_ATOMS: atom_id res chain seq x y z
N MET A 1 0.08 11.88 18.39
CA MET A 1 1.51 11.53 18.46
C MET A 1 1.82 10.74 17.21
N ARG A 2 2.75 11.16 16.34
CA ARG A 2 3.18 10.30 15.23
C ARG A 2 3.88 9.09 15.85
N GLN A 3 3.33 7.89 15.67
CA GLN A 3 4.03 6.68 16.06
C GLN A 3 5.33 6.63 15.24
N ALA A 4 6.47 6.46 15.91
CA ALA A 4 7.72 6.22 15.22
C ALA A 4 7.70 4.77 14.73
N TYR A 5 7.73 4.56 13.42
CA TYR A 5 7.82 3.23 12.84
C TYR A 5 9.22 2.66 13.09
N SER A 6 9.27 1.39 13.53
CA SER A 6 10.54 0.66 13.57
C SER A 6 10.99 0.29 12.15
N PRO A 7 12.28 -0.03 11.94
CA PRO A 7 12.75 -0.53 10.65
C PRO A 7 11.92 -1.72 10.15
N ASP A 8 11.56 -2.65 11.04
CA ASP A 8 10.73 -3.81 10.72
C ASP A 8 9.33 -3.41 10.22
N ASP A 9 8.73 -2.39 10.83
CA ASP A 9 7.42 -1.88 10.38
C ASP A 9 7.54 -1.30 8.96
N VAL A 10 8.62 -0.57 8.68
CA VAL A 10 8.87 0.01 7.35
C VAL A 10 9.10 -1.08 6.31
N ASP A 11 9.82 -2.15 6.66
CA ASP A 11 10.05 -3.29 5.77
C ASP A 11 8.75 -4.04 5.45
N VAL A 12 7.86 -4.22 6.44
CA VAL A 12 6.52 -4.79 6.23
C VAL A 12 5.69 -3.91 5.29
N MET A 13 5.67 -2.59 5.50
CA MET A 13 4.93 -1.66 4.65
C MET A 13 5.45 -1.67 3.20
N ARG A 14 6.78 -1.68 3.04
CA ARG A 14 7.42 -1.73 1.71
C ARG A 14 7.13 -3.05 1.01
N GLY A 15 7.19 -4.17 1.72
CA GLY A 15 6.86 -5.49 1.18
C GLY A 15 5.42 -5.57 0.68
N ALA A 16 4.47 -5.08 1.48
CA ALA A 16 3.06 -5.04 1.10
C ALA A 16 2.83 -4.17 -0.15
N LEU A 17 3.45 -2.99 -0.22
CA LEU A 17 3.34 -2.10 -1.39
C LEU A 17 3.93 -2.75 -2.65
N ASP A 18 5.11 -3.37 -2.54
CA ASP A 18 5.80 -4.00 -3.65
C ASP A 18 4.99 -5.17 -4.23
N ILE A 19 4.41 -6.00 -3.36
CA ILE A 19 3.54 -7.11 -3.76
C ILE A 19 2.26 -6.58 -4.43
N TRP A 20 1.60 -5.58 -3.84
CA TRP A 20 0.40 -4.98 -4.43
C TRP A 20 0.69 -4.37 -5.81
N CYS A 21 1.78 -3.62 -5.95
CA CYS A 21 2.19 -3.06 -7.23
C CYS A 21 2.42 -4.15 -8.29
N ALA A 22 3.06 -5.27 -7.91
CA ALA A 22 3.25 -6.41 -8.81
C ALA A 22 1.93 -7.08 -9.21
N LEU A 23 1.01 -7.28 -8.26
CA LEU A 23 -0.30 -7.90 -8.51
C LEU A 23 -1.18 -7.06 -9.44
N HIS A 24 -1.10 -5.73 -9.33
CA HIS A 24 -1.92 -4.81 -10.11
C HIS A 24 -1.23 -4.23 -11.35
N ASN A 25 -0.01 -4.68 -11.65
CA ASN A 25 0.84 -4.15 -12.73
C ASN A 25 0.98 -2.61 -12.69
N VAL A 26 1.14 -2.08 -11.48
CA VAL A 26 1.28 -0.65 -11.19
C VAL A 26 2.77 -0.32 -11.01
N GLY A 27 3.25 0.68 -11.73
CA GLY A 27 4.60 1.21 -11.51
C GLY A 27 4.73 1.88 -10.14
N LYS A 28 5.85 1.66 -9.45
CA LYS A 28 6.09 2.20 -8.09
C LYS A 28 6.05 3.73 -8.01
N ASP A 29 6.30 4.41 -9.12
CA ASP A 29 6.26 5.88 -9.22
C ASP A 29 4.87 6.42 -9.63
N GLY A 30 3.88 5.54 -9.81
CA GLY A 30 2.53 5.89 -10.24
C GLY A 30 1.69 6.55 -9.15
N ALA A 31 0.65 7.28 -9.55
CA ALA A 31 -0.33 7.87 -8.63
C ALA A 31 -1.06 6.77 -7.82
N GLU A 32 -1.24 5.60 -8.42
CA GLU A 32 -1.84 4.40 -7.85
C GLU A 32 -0.96 3.83 -6.73
N ALA A 33 0.36 3.73 -6.95
CA ALA A 33 1.32 3.29 -5.93
C ALA A 33 1.36 4.28 -4.76
N ASN A 34 1.32 5.58 -5.04
CA ASN A 34 1.22 6.62 -4.00
C ASN A 34 -0.08 6.51 -3.18
N ARG A 35 -1.22 6.20 -3.83
CA ARG A 35 -2.50 5.98 -3.14
C ARG A 35 -2.43 4.73 -2.25
N ALA A 36 -1.89 3.63 -2.76
CA ALA A 36 -1.68 2.40 -1.98
C ALA A 36 -0.73 2.61 -0.79
N ALA A 37 0.38 3.32 -0.99
CA ALA A 37 1.33 3.66 0.07
C ALA A 37 0.68 4.49 1.19
N ARG A 38 -0.11 5.51 0.84
CA ARG A 38 -0.88 6.28 1.82
C ARG A 38 -1.86 5.41 2.60
N ARG A 39 -2.55 4.49 1.92
CA ARG A 39 -3.47 3.56 2.57
C ARG A 39 -2.75 2.65 3.56
N ILE A 40 -1.57 2.13 3.20
CA ILE A 40 -0.74 1.32 4.11
C ILE A 40 -0.36 2.12 5.36
N LEU A 41 0.07 3.37 5.20
CA LEU A 41 0.41 4.26 6.32
C LEU A 41 -0.81 4.50 7.23
N ASP A 42 -1.98 4.77 6.65
CA ASP A 42 -3.22 4.97 7.42
C ASP A 42 -3.62 3.71 8.22
N LEU A 43 -3.39 2.52 7.66
CA LEU A 43 -3.66 1.25 8.35
C LEU A 43 -2.68 1.05 9.51
N MET A 44 -1.39 1.23 9.25
CA MET A 44 -0.33 1.07 10.26
C MET A 44 -0.42 2.10 11.39
N ASP A 45 -0.87 3.32 11.11
CA ASP A 45 -1.09 4.35 12.14
C ASP A 45 -2.24 3.99 13.10
N ARG A 46 -3.27 3.30 12.60
CA ARG A 46 -4.40 2.82 13.42
C ARG A 46 -4.05 1.59 14.24
N LYS A 47 -3.33 0.64 13.65
CA LYS A 47 -2.93 -0.64 14.26
C LYS A 47 -1.71 -1.17 13.52
N LYS A 48 -0.73 -1.72 14.26
CA LYS A 48 0.31 -2.55 13.63
C LYS A 48 -0.33 -3.73 12.90
N CYS A 49 -0.12 -3.78 11.59
CA CYS A 49 -0.60 -4.83 10.71
C CYS A 49 0.57 -5.64 10.15
N SER A 50 0.34 -6.93 9.94
CA SER A 50 1.27 -7.76 9.15
C SER A 50 1.17 -7.45 7.66
N CYS A 51 2.13 -7.92 6.88
CA CYS A 51 2.11 -7.79 5.41
C CYS A 51 0.82 -8.38 4.81
N ASP A 52 0.41 -9.56 5.27
CA ASP A 52 -0.81 -10.22 4.78
C ASP A 52 -2.08 -9.46 5.15
N GLU A 53 -2.15 -8.88 6.36
CA GLU A 53 -3.28 -8.04 6.77
C GLU A 53 -3.36 -6.75 5.92
N LEU A 54 -2.21 -6.16 5.59
CA LEU A 54 -2.15 -5.00 4.68
C LEU A 54 -2.60 -5.37 3.27
N LEU A 55 -2.11 -6.50 2.74
CA LEU A 55 -2.48 -6.99 1.41
C LEU A 55 -3.96 -7.37 1.31
N ALA A 56 -4.54 -7.99 2.34
CA ALA A 56 -5.96 -8.29 2.39
C ALA A 56 -6.81 -7.01 2.29
N GLN A 57 -6.43 -5.95 3.04
CA GLN A 57 -7.14 -4.68 2.99
C GLN A 57 -6.87 -3.87 1.71
N LEU A 58 -5.73 -4.06 1.08
CA LEU A 58 -5.40 -3.47 -0.23
C LEU A 58 -6.02 -4.24 -1.40
N GLY A 59 -6.35 -5.52 -1.24
CA GLY A 59 -7.01 -6.34 -2.26
C GLY A 59 -8.41 -5.83 -2.60
N ASP A 60 -9.10 -5.28 -1.61
CA ASP A 60 -10.38 -4.57 -1.81
C ASP A 60 -10.18 -3.18 -2.46
N PHE A 61 -8.96 -2.65 -2.41
CA PHE A 61 -8.58 -1.37 -2.97
C PHE A 61 -8.12 -1.56 -4.43
N ARG A 62 -9.07 -1.63 -5.37
CA ARG A 62 -8.73 -1.63 -6.79
C ARG A 62 -8.13 -0.28 -7.20
N PRO A 63 -7.00 -0.25 -7.93
CA PRO A 63 -6.59 0.97 -8.62
C PRO A 63 -7.74 1.40 -9.52
N GLU A 64 -8.08 2.68 -9.51
CA GLU A 64 -9.12 3.19 -10.41
C GLU A 64 -8.77 2.75 -11.84
N PRO A 65 -9.76 2.27 -12.62
CA PRO A 65 -9.51 2.00 -14.02
C PRO A 65 -9.00 3.30 -14.62
N HIS A 66 -7.79 3.26 -15.18
CA HIS A 66 -7.28 4.35 -15.99
C HIS A 66 -8.34 4.56 -17.07
N HIS A 67 -9.17 5.59 -16.92
CA HIS A 67 -10.02 6.07 -17.99
C HIS A 67 -9.05 6.49 -19.08
N ARG A 68 -8.83 5.58 -20.02
CA ARG A 68 -8.17 5.85 -21.28
C ARG A 68 -9.15 6.76 -22.02
N ALA A 69 -9.04 8.06 -21.77
CA ALA A 69 -9.62 9.05 -22.65
C ALA A 69 -8.95 8.83 -24.01
N PHE A 70 -9.78 8.52 -25.01
CA PHE A 70 -9.42 8.20 -26.39
C PHE A 70 -8.66 9.34 -27.07
#